data_AF-A0A1H8AVK4-F1
#
_entry.id   AF-A0A1H8AVK4-F1
#
_cell.length_a   1.000
_cell.length_b   1.000
_cell.length_c   1.000
_cell.angle_alpha   90.00
_cell.angle_beta   90.00
_cell.angle_gamma   90.00
#
_symmetry.space_group_name_H-M   'P 1'
#
loop_
_entity.id
_entity.type
_entity.pdbx_description
1 polymer ?
#
loop_
_entity_poly.entity_id
_entity_poly.type
_entity_poly.pdbx_seq_one_letter_code
_entity_poly.pdbx_strand_id
1 'polypeptide(L)' 'MTTEDIERAIEQLTPDELAEFRAWFDQFDAQRFDQALEQDAQAGKLDAFAEEALSAYRAGQTRDL' A
#
# COMPACT_ATOMS: atom_id res chain seq x y z
N MET A 1 2.66 -14.43 -21.67
CA MET A 1 2.07 -14.59 -20.34
C MET A 1 1.15 -13.40 -20.14
N THR A 2 -0.16 -13.65 -20.20
CA THR A 2 -1.21 -12.67 -19.91
C THR A 2 -1.55 -12.70 -18.42
N THR A 3 -2.34 -11.74 -17.95
CA THR A 3 -2.93 -11.79 -16.60
C THR A 3 -3.78 -13.05 -16.41
N GLU A 4 -4.51 -13.48 -17.45
CA GLU A 4 -5.33 -14.69 -17.39
C GLU A 4 -4.48 -15.96 -17.24
N ASP A 5 -3.26 -15.98 -17.80
CA ASP A 5 -2.31 -17.09 -17.59
C ASP A 5 -1.87 -17.17 -16.12
N ILE A 6 -1.68 -16.02 -15.46
CA ILE A 6 -1.29 -15.93 -14.05
C ILE A 6 -2.44 -16.36 -13.15
N GLU A 7 -3.67 -15.90 -13.44
CA GLU A 7 -4.88 -16.29 -12.69
C GLU A 7 -5.05 -17.81 -12.69
N ARG A 8 -4.94 -18.45 -13.86
CA ARG A 8 -5.03 -19.92 -13.97
C ARG A 8 -3.92 -20.64 -13.23
N ALA A 9 -2.72 -20.06 -13.17
CA ALA A 9 -1.61 -20.64 -12.41
C ALA A 9 -1.88 -20.56 -10.90
N ILE A 10 -2.44 -19.42 -10.42
CA ILE A 10 -2.81 -19.23 -9.01
C ILE A 10 -3.94 -20.19 -8.61
N GLU A 11 -4.93 -20.40 -9.48
CA GLU A 11 -6.03 -21.37 -9.25
C GLU A 11 -5.56 -22.82 -9.09
N GLN A 12 -4.38 -23.17 -9.61
CA GLN A 12 -3.81 -24.51 -9.54
C GLN A 12 -2.92 -24.74 -8.31
N LEU A 13 -2.65 -23.70 -7.51
CA LEU A 13 -1.85 -23.83 -6.30
C LEU A 13 -2.56 -24.68 -5.25
N THR A 14 -1.78 -25.51 -4.57
CA THR A 14 -2.23 -26.16 -3.33
C THR A 14 -2.50 -25.11 -2.24
N PRO A 15 -3.27 -25.45 -1.19
CA PRO A 15 -3.53 -24.50 -0.11
C PRO A 15 -2.27 -23.91 0.55
N ASP A 16 -1.21 -24.70 0.68
CA ASP A 16 0.07 -24.27 1.28
C ASP A 16 0.82 -23.32 0.34
N GLU A 17 0.93 -23.67 -0.95
CA GLU A 17 1.55 -22.79 -1.96
C GLU A 17 0.78 -21.47 -2.12
N LEU A 18 -0.56 -21.51 -2.02
CA LEU A 18 -1.40 -20.32 -2.06
C LEU A 18 -1.18 -19.44 -0.81
N ALA A 19 -0.94 -20.04 0.36
CA ALA A 19 -0.61 -19.30 1.57
C ALA A 19 0.77 -18.63 1.46
N GLU A 20 1.77 -19.33 0.95
CA GLU A 20 3.09 -18.76 0.65
C GLU A 20 3.01 -17.63 -0.37
N PHE A 21 2.26 -17.83 -1.47
CA PHE A 21 2.03 -16.81 -2.49
C PHE A 21 1.42 -15.54 -1.89
N ARG A 22 0.38 -15.67 -1.05
CA ARG A 22 -0.26 -14.51 -0.39
C ARG A 22 0.72 -13.77 0.51
N ALA A 23 1.47 -14.48 1.35
CA ALA A 23 2.45 -13.86 2.25
C ALA A 23 3.55 -13.11 1.50
N TRP A 24 3.98 -13.63 0.35
CA TRP A 24 4.92 -12.94 -0.53
C TRP A 24 4.27 -11.74 -1.24
N PHE A 25 3.06 -11.91 -1.76
CA PHE A 25 2.36 -10.86 -2.51
C PHE A 25 2.04 -9.65 -1.64
N ASP A 26 1.66 -9.86 -0.37
CA ASP A 26 1.44 -8.79 0.60
C ASP A 26 2.70 -7.91 0.78
N GLN A 27 3.88 -8.54 0.86
CA GLN A 27 5.14 -7.79 0.97
C GLN A 27 5.50 -7.08 -0.32
N PHE A 28 5.26 -7.73 -1.46
CA PHE A 28 5.51 -7.18 -2.79
C PHE A 28 4.62 -5.96 -3.10
N ASP A 29 3.37 -5.99 -2.66
CA ASP A 29 2.44 -4.87 -2.81
C ASP A 29 2.77 -3.75 -1.83
N ALA A 30 3.07 -4.07 -0.56
CA ALA A 30 3.51 -3.10 0.43
C ALA A 30 4.75 -2.33 -0.04
N GLN A 31 5.76 -3.00 -0.60
CA GLN A 31 6.96 -2.35 -1.14
C GLN A 31 6.65 -1.38 -2.29
N ARG A 32 5.66 -1.68 -3.13
CA ARG A 32 5.23 -0.76 -4.19
C ARG A 32 4.47 0.43 -3.64
N PHE A 33 3.61 0.18 -2.67
CA PHE A 33 2.90 1.24 -1.98
C PHE A 33 3.89 2.21 -1.34
N ASP A 34 4.90 1.70 -0.62
CA ASP A 34 5.95 2.52 -0.01
C ASP A 34 6.69 3.35 -1.07
N GLN A 35 7.10 2.74 -2.18
CA GLN A 35 7.78 3.45 -3.27
C GLN A 35 6.91 4.54 -3.90
N ALA A 36 5.63 4.27 -4.14
CA ALA A 36 4.70 5.25 -4.71
C ALA A 36 4.44 6.39 -3.72
N LEU A 37 4.27 6.07 -2.44
CA LEU A 37 4.09 7.05 -1.37
C LEU A 37 5.31 7.97 -1.24
N GLU A 38 6.51 7.41 -1.26
CA GLU A 38 7.76 8.18 -1.23
C GLU A 38 7.89 9.13 -2.43
N GLN A 39 7.55 8.65 -3.64
CA GLN A 39 7.56 9.47 -4.84
C GLN A 39 6.53 10.61 -4.77
N ASP A 40 5.32 10.30 -4.30
CA ASP A 40 4.26 11.30 -4.17
C ASP A 40 4.57 12.34 -3.09
N ALA A 41 5.21 11.92 -2.00
CA ALA A 41 5.75 12.82 -0.97
C ALA A 41 6.83 13.73 -1.55
N GLN A 42 7.80 13.19 -2.30
CA GLN A 42 8.85 13.99 -2.95
C GLN A 42 8.29 14.95 -4.01
N ALA A 43 7.19 14.57 -4.67
CA ALA A 43 6.49 15.41 -5.62
C ALA A 43 5.60 16.50 -4.97
N GLY A 44 5.54 16.55 -3.63
CA GLY A 44 4.74 17.52 -2.88
C GLY A 44 3.23 17.26 -2.93
N LYS A 45 2.79 16.10 -3.44
CA LYS A 45 1.36 15.79 -3.57
C LYS A 45 0.66 15.63 -2.22
N LEU A 46 1.42 15.32 -1.18
CA LEU A 46 0.91 15.12 0.17
C LEU A 46 0.97 16.37 1.05
N ASP A 47 1.54 17.47 0.54
CA ASP A 47 1.77 18.70 1.30
C ASP A 47 0.47 19.31 1.83
N ALA A 48 -0.58 19.32 1.00
CA ALA A 48 -1.90 19.83 1.39
C ALA A 48 -2.49 19.05 2.59
N PHE A 49 -2.33 17.73 2.60
CA PHE A 49 -2.79 16.90 3.72
C PHE A 49 -1.95 17.13 4.98
N ALA A 50 -0.64 17.33 4.82
CA ALA A 50 0.24 17.67 5.94
C ALA A 50 -0.13 19.04 6.55
N GLU A 51 -0.40 20.05 5.73
CA GLU A 51 -0.85 21.37 6.19
C GLU A 51 -2.20 21.30 6.91
N GLU A 52 -3.16 20.55 6.36
CA GLU A 52 -4.47 20.33 6.99
C GLU A 52 -4.31 19.68 8.37
N ALA A 53 -3.53 18.60 8.47
CA ALA A 53 -3.28 17.91 9.73
C ALA A 53 -2.61 18.82 10.77
N LEU A 54 -1.64 19.63 10.35
CA LEU A 54 -0.99 20.62 11.23
C LEU A 54 -1.95 21.71 11.68
N SER A 55 -2.84 22.16 10.80
CA SER A 55 -3.88 23.14 11.14
C SER A 55 -4.85 22.59 12.18
N ALA A 56 -5.37 21.38 11.97
CA ALA A 56 -6.26 20.70 12.91
C ALA A 56 -5.59 20.47 14.28
N TYR A 57 -4.32 20.06 14.30
CA TYR A 57 -3.55 19.92 15.54
C TYR A 57 -3.44 21.24 16.30
N ARG A 58 -3.07 22.32 15.61
CA ARG A 58 -2.99 23.67 16.22
C ARG A 58 -4.35 24.18 16.71
N ALA A 59 -5.44 23.76 16.06
CA ALA A 59 -6.80 24.09 16.46
C ALA A 59 -7.33 23.22 17.62
N GLY A 60 -6.54 22.26 18.14
CA GLY A 60 -6.98 21.34 19.18
C GLY A 60 -8.03 20.32 18.70
N GLN A 61 -8.14 20.12 17.39
CA GLN A 61 -9.11 19.22 16.75
C GLN A 61 -8.52 17.82 16.50
N THR A 62 -7.64 17.37 17.40
CA THR A 62 -7.00 16.05 17.32
C THR A 62 -7.40 15.20 18.52
N ARG A 63 -7.32 13.88 18.37
CA ARG A 63 -7.50 12.92 19.47
C ARG A 63 -6.15 12.34 19.86
N ASP A 64 -6.05 11.93 21.11
CA ASP A 64 -4.92 11.10 21.55
C ASP A 64 -4.94 9.73 20.84
N LEU A 65 -3.75 9.16 20.67
CA LEU A 65 -3.52 7.87 20.00
C LEU A 65 -3.98 6.68 20.85
#